data_AF-A0A353T101-F1
#
_entry.id   AF-A0A353T101-F1
#
_cell.length_a   1.000
_cell.length_b   1.000
_cell.length_c   1.000
_cell.angle_alpha   90.00
_cell.angle_beta   90.00
_cell.angle_gamma   90.00
#
_symmetry.space_group_name_H-M   'P 1'
#
loop_
_entity.id
_entity.type
_entity.pdbx_description
1 polymer ?
#
loop_
_entity_poly.entity_id
_entity_poly.type
_entity_poly.pdbx_seq_one_letter_code
_entity_poly.pdbx_strand_id
1 'polypeptide(L)'
;QSSVLSFACLIVIEIPLSVLLRILPGRFLVILVLGTLVNILMNILGLIIDLLHPKLEWNDPQEAIKQNLNVMFSMLLSWLVIALLAGSAIALIQYSISEAWIYPALGLLTLLLIAPGLYGLFALARHRYQALEA
;
A
#
# COMPACT_ATOMS: atom_id res chain seq x y z
N GLN A 1 -5.11 10.07 -9.97
CA GLN A 1 -6.50 9.56 -10.01
C GLN A 1 -6.67 8.28 -9.20
N SER A 2 -5.75 7.30 -9.31
CA SER A 2 -5.77 6.05 -8.52
C SER A 2 -5.86 6.27 -7.00
N SER A 3 -5.01 7.13 -6.41
CA SER A 3 -4.95 7.27 -4.94
C SER A 3 -6.20 7.88 -4.30
N VAL A 4 -6.91 8.77 -5.00
CA VAL A 4 -8.19 9.34 -4.52
C VAL A 4 -9.28 8.27 -4.53
N LEU A 5 -9.31 7.44 -5.57
CA LEU A 5 -10.24 6.31 -5.66
C LEU A 5 -9.95 5.27 -4.57
N SER A 6 -8.69 4.91 -4.37
CA SER A 6 -8.30 3.96 -3.31
C SER A 6 -8.64 4.48 -1.92
N PHE A 7 -8.48 5.78 -1.67
CA PHE A 7 -8.88 6.40 -0.40
C PHE A 7 -10.40 6.42 -0.21
N ALA A 8 -11.17 6.71 -1.27
CA ALA A 8 -12.62 6.62 -1.22
C ALA A 8 -13.09 5.18 -0.95
N CYS A 9 -12.52 4.20 -1.63
CA CYS A 9 -12.80 2.77 -1.40
C CYS A 9 -12.49 2.35 0.04
N LEU A 10 -11.37 2.83 0.60
CA LEU A 10 -11.00 2.56 1.98
C LEU A 10 -12.09 3.07 2.94
N ILE A 11 -12.53 4.34 2.80
CA ILE A 11 -13.60 4.91 3.64
C ILE A 11 -14.90 4.12 3.50
N VAL A 12 -15.28 3.77 2.27
CA VAL A 12 -16.52 3.03 1.98
C VAL A 12 -16.52 1.64 2.62
N ILE A 13 -15.36 1.00 2.78
CA ILE A 13 -15.23 -0.31 3.43
C ILE A 13 -15.14 -0.16 4.96
N GLU A 14 -14.36 0.80 5.45
CA GLU A 14 -14.12 0.96 6.89
C GLU A 14 -15.34 1.46 7.66
N ILE A 15 -16.17 2.33 7.07
CA ILE A 15 -17.36 2.86 7.75
C ILE A 15 -18.35 1.74 8.12
N PRO A 16 -18.85 0.91 7.18
CA PRO A 16 -19.76 -0.19 7.51
C PRO A 16 -19.14 -1.20 8.48
N LEU A 17 -17.84 -1.50 8.30
CA LEU A 17 -17.15 -2.46 9.16
C LEU A 17 -17.02 -1.94 10.59
N SER A 18 -16.75 -0.64 10.76
CA SER A 18 -16.67 0.00 12.08
C SER A 18 -18.01 -0.04 12.83
N VAL A 19 -19.13 0.14 12.11
CA VAL A 19 -20.48 0.04 12.66
C VAL A 19 -20.81 -1.40 13.05
N LEU A 20 -20.50 -2.35 12.15
CA LEU A 20 -20.72 -3.78 12.39
C LEU A 20 -19.95 -4.30 13.61
N LEU A 21 -18.69 -3.89 13.75
CA LEU A 21 -17.80 -4.28 14.85
C LEU A 21 -17.94 -3.40 16.11
N ARG A 22 -18.84 -2.40 16.09
CA ARG A 22 -19.08 -1.45 17.19
C ARG A 22 -17.80 -0.78 17.71
N ILE A 23 -16.94 -0.38 16.79
CA ILE A 23 -15.63 0.24 17.10
C ILE A 23 -15.85 1.63 17.69
N LEU A 24 -15.13 1.96 18.77
CA LEU A 24 -15.15 3.31 19.35
C LEU A 24 -14.69 4.36 18.32
N PRO A 25 -15.30 5.56 18.27
CA PRO A 25 -14.93 6.60 17.31
C PRO A 25 -13.44 6.99 17.33
N GLY A 26 -12.82 7.01 18.52
CA GLY A 26 -11.38 7.28 18.63
C GLY A 26 -10.52 6.19 17.99
N ARG A 27 -10.91 4.91 18.11
CA ARG A 27 -10.21 3.79 17.47
C ARG A 27 -10.41 3.81 15.96
N PHE A 28 -11.61 4.17 15.50
CA PHE A 28 -11.89 4.34 14.08
C PHE A 28 -10.92 5.35 13.42
N LEU A 29 -10.71 6.51 14.04
CA LEU A 29 -9.76 7.51 13.50
C LEU A 29 -8.33 6.98 13.41
N VAL A 30 -7.88 6.22 14.42
CA VAL A 30 -6.54 5.61 14.42
C VAL A 30 -6.42 4.58 13.29
N ILE A 31 -7.43 3.72 13.12
CA ILE A 31 -7.47 2.71 12.05
C ILE A 31 -7.48 3.39 10.68
N LEU A 32 -8.27 4.44 10.49
CA LEU A 32 -8.35 5.20 9.24
C LEU A 32 -7.00 5.82 8.85
N VAL A 33 -6.29 6.41 9.82
CA VAL A 33 -4.94 6.96 9.59
C VAL A 33 -3.95 5.86 9.22
N LEU A 34 -3.97 4.74 9.94
CA LEU A 34 -3.10 3.60 9.63
C LEU A 34 -3.41 3.00 8.25
N GLY A 35 -4.68 2.79 7.93
CA GLY A 35 -5.13 2.30 6.63
C GLY A 35 -4.67 3.22 5.50
N THR A 36 -4.73 4.54 5.71
CA THR A 36 -4.25 5.54 4.75
C THR A 36 -2.74 5.43 4.54
N LEU A 37 -1.94 5.28 5.61
CA LEU A 37 -0.50 5.08 5.49
C LEU A 37 -0.16 3.81 4.71
N VAL A 38 -0.82 2.69 5.03
CA VAL A 38 -0.61 1.42 4.32
C VAL A 38 -1.02 1.57 2.85
N ASN A 39 -2.13 2.24 2.55
CA ASN A 39 -2.56 2.51 1.18
C ASN A 39 -1.51 3.34 0.41
N ILE A 40 -0.93 4.36 1.02
CA ILE A 40 0.18 5.14 0.42
C ILE A 40 1.35 4.21 0.07
N LEU A 41 1.77 3.35 1.00
CA LEU A 41 2.84 2.36 0.75
C LEU A 41 2.52 1.44 -0.44
N MET A 42 1.29 0.90 -0.51
CA MET A 42 0.88 0.03 -1.61
C MET A 42 0.93 0.74 -2.97
N ASN A 43 0.48 2.00 -3.03
CA ASN A 43 0.57 2.80 -4.26
C ASN A 43 2.02 3.02 -4.69
N ILE A 44 2.93 3.34 -3.75
CA ILE A 44 4.35 3.52 -4.04
C ILE A 44 4.95 2.24 -4.62
N LEU A 45 4.70 1.10 -3.97
CA LEU A 45 5.24 -0.19 -4.40
C LEU A 45 4.68 -0.63 -5.76
N GLY A 46 3.38 -0.42 -6.01
CA GLY A 46 2.78 -0.66 -7.32
C GLY A 46 3.43 0.18 -8.43
N LEU A 47 3.63 1.48 -8.17
CA LEU A 47 4.32 2.37 -9.12
C LEU A 47 5.76 1.94 -9.38
N ILE A 48 6.48 1.44 -8.38
CA ILE A 48 7.83 0.88 -8.58
C ILE A 48 7.77 -0.30 -9.55
N ILE A 49 6.83 -1.23 -9.37
CA ILE A 49 6.68 -2.40 -10.25
C ILE A 49 6.38 -1.94 -11.68
N ASP A 50 5.48 -0.96 -11.84
CA ASP A 50 5.15 -0.39 -13.14
C ASP A 50 6.36 0.22 -13.85
N LEU A 51 7.27 0.86 -13.11
CA LEU A 51 8.52 1.41 -13.64
C LEU A 51 9.61 0.35 -13.89
N LEU A 52 9.59 -0.78 -13.19
CA LEU A 52 10.56 -1.85 -13.38
C LEU A 52 10.31 -2.59 -14.71
N HIS A 53 9.04 -2.84 -15.04
CA HIS A 53 8.61 -3.52 -16.26
C HIS A 53 7.62 -2.67 -17.07
N PRO A 54 8.06 -1.56 -17.66
CA PRO A 54 7.17 -0.71 -18.45
C PRO A 54 6.78 -1.45 -19.74
N LYS A 55 5.48 -1.74 -19.92
CA LYS A 55 4.95 -2.34 -21.15
C LYS A 55 4.67 -1.21 -22.14
N LEU A 56 5.67 -0.88 -22.97
CA LEU A 56 5.63 0.26 -23.91
C LEU A 56 5.17 -0.14 -25.31
N GLU A 57 5.38 -1.39 -25.69
CA GLU A 57 4.89 -1.94 -26.94
C GLU A 57 3.69 -2.85 -26.63
N TRP A 58 2.53 -2.49 -27.18
CA TRP A 58 1.31 -3.28 -27.13
C TRP A 58 0.72 -3.36 -28.53
N ASN A 59 0.27 -4.55 -28.92
CA ASN A 59 -0.34 -4.75 -30.23
C ASN A 59 -1.81 -4.31 -30.24
N ASP A 60 -2.47 -4.41 -29.08
CA ASP A 60 -3.83 -3.96 -28.85
C ASP A 60 -3.88 -3.09 -27.58
N PRO A 61 -4.64 -1.97 -27.56
CA PRO A 61 -4.77 -1.13 -26.38
C PRO A 61 -5.28 -1.87 -25.12
N GLN A 62 -5.99 -2.99 -25.28
CA GLN A 62 -6.44 -3.82 -24.16
C GLN A 62 -5.29 -4.60 -23.49
N GLU A 63 -4.18 -4.85 -24.18
CA GLU A 63 -3.02 -5.58 -23.61
C GLU A 63 -2.29 -4.78 -22.54
N ALA A 64 -2.35 -3.45 -22.60
CA ALA A 64 -1.79 -2.55 -21.59
C ALA A 64 -2.59 -2.59 -20.27
N ILE A 65 -3.89 -2.93 -20.35
CA ILE A 65 -4.82 -2.87 -19.20
C ILE A 65 -5.12 -4.27 -18.65
N LYS A 66 -5.52 -5.24 -19.49
CA LYS A 66 -6.05 -6.54 -19.05
C LYS A 66 -5.01 -7.65 -18.95
N GLN A 67 -3.88 -7.51 -19.64
CA GLN A 67 -2.80 -8.53 -19.68
C GLN A 67 -1.49 -8.00 -19.08
N ASN A 68 -1.57 -7.02 -18.20
CA ASN A 68 -0.40 -6.47 -17.54
C ASN A 68 -0.05 -7.31 -16.30
N LEU A 69 1.03 -8.10 -16.38
CA LEU A 69 1.52 -8.89 -15.25
C LEU A 69 1.99 -8.03 -14.07
N ASN A 70 2.25 -6.74 -14.27
CA ASN A 70 2.58 -5.82 -13.18
C ASN A 70 1.45 -5.73 -12.14
N VAL A 71 0.20 -5.89 -12.56
CA VAL A 71 -0.95 -5.95 -11.64
C VAL A 71 -0.84 -7.17 -10.73
N MET A 72 -0.51 -8.34 -11.29
CA MET A 72 -0.31 -9.57 -10.52
C MET A 72 0.85 -9.44 -9.54
N PHE A 73 2.00 -8.90 -9.97
CA PHE A 73 3.13 -8.66 -9.09
C PHE A 73 2.81 -7.66 -7.98
N SER A 74 2.05 -6.60 -8.30
CA SER A 74 1.60 -5.61 -7.31
C SER A 74 0.66 -6.23 -6.27
N MET A 75 -0.22 -7.13 -6.69
CA MET A 75 -1.08 -7.89 -5.77
C MET A 75 -0.25 -8.81 -4.86
N LEU A 76 0.69 -9.59 -5.41
CA LEU A 76 1.56 -10.47 -4.60
C LEU A 76 2.39 -9.68 -3.59
N LEU A 77 2.96 -8.55 -4.01
CA LEU A 77 3.71 -7.68 -3.11
C LEU A 77 2.80 -7.07 -2.02
N SER A 78 1.57 -6.70 -2.36
CA SER A 78 0.59 -6.21 -1.39
C SER A 78 0.27 -7.27 -0.33
N TRP A 79 0.15 -8.54 -0.74
CA TRP A 79 -0.05 -9.65 0.19
C TRP A 79 1.14 -9.85 1.13
N LEU A 80 2.38 -9.68 0.65
CA LEU A 80 3.57 -9.75 1.50
C LEU A 80 3.59 -8.64 2.55
N VAL A 81 3.24 -7.41 2.16
CA VAL A 81 3.15 -6.29 3.10
C VAL A 81 2.05 -6.52 4.14
N ILE A 82 0.88 -7.02 3.72
CA ILE A 82 -0.20 -7.38 4.66
C ILE A 82 0.27 -8.48 5.61
N ALA A 83 0.93 -9.53 5.12
CA ALA A 83 1.47 -10.61 5.94
C ALA A 83 2.50 -10.10 6.95
N LEU A 84 3.38 -9.18 6.55
CA LEU A 84 4.37 -8.56 7.44
C LEU A 84 3.69 -7.76 8.56
N LEU A 85 2.71 -6.92 8.23
CA LEU A 85 1.98 -6.10 9.20
C LEU A 85 1.14 -6.97 10.14
N ALA A 86 0.43 -7.95 9.61
CA ALA A 86 -0.35 -8.91 10.40
C ALA A 86 0.55 -9.74 11.31
N GLY A 87 1.66 -10.26 10.80
CA GLY A 87 2.64 -11.01 11.58
C GLY A 87 3.25 -10.17 12.71
N SER A 88 3.56 -8.90 12.44
CA SER A 88 4.05 -7.96 13.44
C SER A 88 3.00 -7.68 14.53
N ALA A 89 1.75 -7.46 14.14
CA ALA A 89 0.65 -7.26 15.07
C ALA A 89 0.44 -8.50 15.96
N ILE A 90 0.38 -9.69 15.36
CA ILE A 90 0.24 -10.96 16.08
C ILE A 90 1.41 -11.17 17.06
N ALA A 91 2.65 -10.90 16.64
CA ALA A 91 3.81 -11.01 17.52
C ALA A 91 3.69 -10.08 18.74
N LEU A 92 3.35 -8.80 18.53
CA LEU A 92 3.16 -7.85 19.62
C LEU A 92 2.05 -8.28 20.60
N ILE A 93 0.95 -8.82 20.07
CA ILE A 93 -0.14 -9.37 20.89
C ILE A 93 0.35 -10.56 21.73
N GLN A 94 1.15 -11.46 21.15
CA GLN A 94 1.71 -12.61 21.88
C GLN A 94 2.66 -12.17 23.01
N TYR A 95 3.38 -11.07 22.83
CA TYR A 95 4.18 -10.45 23.90
C TYR A 95 3.37 -9.65 24.92
N SER A 96 2.02 -9.73 24.89
CA SER A 96 1.11 -9.01 25.78
C SER A 96 1.31 -7.49 25.76
N ILE A 97 1.77 -6.94 24.62
CA ILE A 97 1.90 -5.50 24.43
C ILE A 97 0.50 -4.88 24.38
N SER A 98 0.31 -3.77 25.10
CA SER A 98 -0.96 -3.06 25.11
C SER A 98 -1.35 -2.58 23.70
N GLU A 99 -2.64 -2.67 23.38
CA GLU A 99 -3.25 -2.19 22.13
C GLU A 99 -2.81 -0.76 21.77
N ALA A 100 -2.67 0.12 22.78
CA ALA A 100 -2.23 1.50 22.61
C ALA A 100 -0.83 1.64 21.99
N TRP A 101 0.04 0.65 22.18
CA TRP A 101 1.38 0.60 21.60
C TRP A 101 1.45 -0.16 20.27
N ILE A 102 0.49 -1.03 20.00
CA ILE A 102 0.43 -1.80 18.75
C ILE A 102 0.18 -0.88 17.57
N TYR A 103 -0.83 -0.01 17.65
CA TYR A 103 -1.15 0.93 16.58
C TYR A 103 0.01 1.84 16.16
N PRO A 104 0.67 2.58 17.07
CA PRO A 104 1.82 3.41 16.69
C PRO A 104 3.02 2.59 16.24
N ALA A 105 3.25 1.38 16.76
CA ALA A 105 4.32 0.50 16.29
C ALA A 105 4.10 0.09 14.82
N LEU A 106 2.87 -0.29 14.44
CA LEU A 106 2.53 -0.60 13.04
C LEU A 106 2.61 0.64 12.14
N GLY A 107 2.17 1.80 12.65
CA GLY A 107 2.33 3.08 11.96
C GLY A 107 3.78 3.43 11.69
N LEU A 108 4.66 3.28 12.69
CA LEU A 108 6.09 3.52 12.57
C LEU A 108 6.73 2.54 11.58
N LEU A 109 6.40 1.24 11.67
CA LEU A 109 6.88 0.24 10.72
C LEU A 109 6.48 0.62 9.28
N THR A 110 5.24 1.04 9.08
CA THR A 110 4.74 1.47 7.76
C THR A 110 5.49 2.71 7.26
N LEU A 111 5.71 3.71 8.11
CA LEU A 111 6.48 4.91 7.77
C LEU A 111 7.94 4.58 7.39
N LEU A 112 8.56 3.66 8.12
CA LEU A 112 9.91 3.17 7.82
C LEU A 112 10.00 2.42 6.48
N LEU A 113 8.90 1.84 5.99
CA LEU A 113 8.82 1.25 4.65
C LEU A 113 8.52 2.30 3.56
N ILE A 114 7.70 3.31 3.88
CA ILE A 114 7.37 4.40 2.94
C ILE A 114 8.61 5.21 2.56
N ALA A 115 9.46 5.58 3.54
CA ALA A 115 10.63 6.42 3.27
C ALA A 115 11.59 5.84 2.20
N PRO A 116 12.09 4.61 2.33
CA PRO A 116 12.91 3.99 1.28
C PRO A 116 12.10 3.70 0.01
N GLY A 117 10.81 3.37 0.12
CA GLY A 117 9.93 3.19 -1.03
C GLY A 117 9.82 4.44 -1.89
N LEU A 118 9.59 5.61 -1.29
CA LEU A 118 9.54 6.89 -1.99
C LEU A 118 10.88 7.24 -2.63
N TYR A 119 11.98 7.07 -1.88
CA TYR A 119 13.32 7.31 -2.41
C TYR A 119 13.60 6.41 -3.62
N GLY A 120 13.32 5.11 -3.52
CA GLY A 120 13.48 4.15 -4.61
C GLY A 120 12.61 4.48 -5.81
N LEU A 121 11.35 4.87 -5.57
CA LEU A 121 10.43 5.29 -6.63
C LEU A 121 10.98 6.48 -7.42
N PHE A 122 11.41 7.54 -6.74
CA PHE A 122 11.93 8.73 -7.43
C PHE A 122 13.27 8.48 -8.11
N ALA A 123 14.16 7.69 -7.50
CA ALA A 123 15.43 7.32 -8.10
C ALA A 123 15.22 6.49 -9.39
N LEU A 124 14.34 5.49 -9.33
CA LEU A 124 14.01 4.64 -10.47
C LEU A 124 13.26 5.42 -11.56
N ALA A 125 12.30 6.27 -11.17
CA ALA A 125 11.56 7.10 -12.11
C ALA A 125 12.51 8.01 -12.90
N ARG A 126 13.46 8.68 -12.24
CA ARG A 126 14.45 9.53 -12.92
C ARG A 126 15.28 8.74 -13.92
N HIS A 127 15.80 7.58 -13.53
CA HIS A 127 16.64 6.76 -14.38
C HIS A 127 15.88 6.21 -15.59
N ARG A 128 14.66 5.70 -15.38
CA ARG A 128 13.82 5.14 -16.45
C ARG A 128 13.34 6.21 -17.41
N TYR A 129 12.95 7.38 -16.91
CA TYR A 129 12.48 8.49 -17.74
C TYR A 129 13.58 8.95 -18.71
N GLN A 130 14.80 9.14 -18.23
CA GLN A 130 15.95 9.51 -19.06
C GLN A 130 16.29 8.46 -20.13
N ALA A 131 16.12 7.17 -19.81
CA ALA A 131 16.38 6.08 -20.76
C ALA A 131 15.31 5.95 -21.86
N LEU A 132 14.12 6.53 -21.67
CA LEU A 132 13.03 6.50 -22.65
C LEU A 132 13.00 7.73 -23.56
N GLU A 133 13.58 8.84 -23.11
CA GLU A 133 13.71 10.07 -23.90
C GLU A 133 15.02 10.14 -24.72
N ALA A 134 15.96 9.22 -24.49
CA ALA A 134 17.23 9.10 -25.22
C ALA A 134 17.10 8.16 -26.42
#